data_AF-A0A926V787-F1
#
_entry.id   AF-A0A926V787-F1
#
_cell.length_a   1.000
_cell.length_b   1.000
_cell.length_c   1.000
_cell.angle_alpha   90.00
_cell.angle_beta   90.00
_cell.angle_gamma   90.00
#
_symmetry.space_group_name_H-M   'P 1'
#
loop_
_entity.id
_entity.type
_entity.pdbx_description
1 polymer ?
#
loop_
_entity_poly.entity_id
_entity_poly.type
_entity_poly.pdbx_seq_one_letter_code
_entity_poly.pdbx_strand_id
1 'polypeptide(L)'
;MHKFLLVKCHWMKWMVLFLSTLVLAVILSQILNRSPSLSYRTNSSNQSSTESSPITNVTTDEVQVQSKYDRSLAHYATVPRNDGLFRQMFVNEEVIASIQPGKPLPDGTLIVMETWYSPENLGTVFVKQKQNGEWQYGSFSPDRPNYQMRFSNSCHSCHAPFPETDSTLTKPLLEAALQTRQVQTAYCDRAGRTPCAPEAYIPDTDTAMVFLN
;
A
#
# COMPACT_ATOMS: atom_id res chain seq x y z
N MET A 1 -64.12 32.27 9.47
CA MET A 1 -63.48 31.01 9.94
C MET A 1 -62.05 30.91 9.39
N HIS A 2 -61.07 31.67 9.92
CA HIS A 2 -59.69 31.66 9.39
C HIS A 2 -58.63 32.03 10.44
N LYS A 3 -58.50 31.26 11.53
CA LYS A 3 -57.34 31.35 12.44
C LYS A 3 -57.08 30.02 13.15
N PHE A 4 -56.54 28.99 12.48
CA PHE A 4 -56.07 27.78 13.18
C PHE A 4 -54.89 27.04 12.54
N LEU A 5 -54.31 27.51 11.42
CA LEU A 5 -53.33 26.72 10.65
C LEU A 5 -51.84 27.10 10.82
N LEU A 6 -51.50 28.09 11.65
CA LEU A 6 -50.11 28.63 11.71
C LEU A 6 -49.25 28.17 12.89
N VAL A 7 -49.75 27.38 13.84
CA VAL A 7 -48.99 27.04 15.08
C VAL A 7 -48.16 25.76 14.98
N LYS A 8 -48.38 24.91 13.98
CA LYS A 8 -47.75 23.57 13.93
C LYS A 8 -46.29 23.53 13.44
N CYS A 9 -45.73 24.63 12.92
CA CYS A 9 -44.41 24.59 12.28
C CYS A 9 -43.22 24.91 13.22
N HIS A 10 -43.46 25.52 14.38
CA HIS A 10 -42.38 25.91 15.30
C HIS A 10 -41.95 24.75 16.24
N TRP A 11 -42.91 23.92 16.67
CA TRP A 11 -42.66 22.81 17.59
C TRP A 11 -41.80 21.69 16.97
N MET A 12 -41.96 21.43 15.68
CA MET A 12 -41.24 20.36 15.01
C MET A 12 -39.75 20.68 14.77
N LYS A 13 -39.39 21.97 14.64
CA LYS A 13 -37.99 22.41 14.53
C LYS A 13 -37.22 22.25 15.85
N TRP A 14 -37.88 22.49 16.98
CA TRP A 14 -37.26 22.33 18.29
C TRP A 14 -37.04 20.86 18.66
N MET A 15 -37.93 19.95 18.25
CA MET A 15 -37.78 18.51 18.50
C MET A 15 -36.59 17.89 17.75
N VAL A 16 -36.36 18.32 16.49
CA VAL A 16 -35.23 17.82 15.68
C VAL A 16 -33.88 18.31 16.22
N LEU A 17 -33.80 19.56 16.68
CA LEU A 17 -32.58 20.10 17.31
C LEU A 17 -32.23 19.36 18.62
N PHE A 18 -33.22 19.05 19.46
CA PHE A 18 -32.99 18.30 20.71
C PHE A 18 -32.52 16.85 20.47
N LEU A 19 -33.10 16.16 19.49
CA LEU A 19 -32.69 14.80 19.12
C LEU A 19 -31.27 14.77 18.54
N SER A 20 -30.88 15.77 17.74
CA SER A 20 -29.52 15.87 17.19
C SER A 20 -28.46 16.07 18.27
N THR A 21 -28.72 16.91 19.27
CA THR A 21 -27.79 17.12 20.39
C THR A 21 -27.61 15.88 21.27
N LEU A 22 -28.66 15.07 21.45
CA LEU A 22 -28.60 13.86 22.26
C LEU A 22 -27.74 12.77 21.58
N VAL A 23 -27.84 12.63 20.26
CA VAL A 23 -27.04 11.68 19.48
C VAL A 23 -25.55 12.05 19.50
N LEU A 24 -25.22 13.34 19.36
CA LEU A 24 -23.82 13.79 19.48
C LEU A 24 -23.22 13.52 20.86
N ALA A 25 -24.00 13.69 21.94
CA ALA A 25 -23.52 13.42 23.30
C ALA A 25 -23.24 11.92 23.54
N VAL A 26 -24.06 11.02 22.97
CA VAL A 26 -23.83 9.56 23.07
C VAL A 26 -22.61 9.13 22.24
N ILE A 27 -22.37 9.72 21.08
CA ILE A 27 -21.17 9.40 20.28
C ILE A 27 -19.90 9.87 21.01
N LEU A 28 -19.93 11.05 21.63
CA LEU A 28 -18.78 11.61 22.35
C LEU A 28 -18.41 10.77 23.60
N SER A 29 -19.41 10.20 24.29
CA SER A 29 -19.16 9.34 25.46
C SER A 29 -18.55 7.98 25.11
N GLN A 30 -18.80 7.45 23.90
CA GLN A 30 -18.19 6.19 23.43
C GLN A 30 -16.72 6.36 23.02
N ILE A 31 -16.30 7.57 22.62
CA ILE A 31 -14.92 7.85 22.21
C ILE A 31 -14.00 8.02 23.43
N LEU A 32 -14.50 8.65 24.50
CA LEU A 32 -13.71 8.91 25.71
C LEU A 32 -13.50 7.69 26.62
N ASN A 33 -14.27 6.61 26.43
CA ASN A 33 -14.18 5.39 27.25
C ASN A 33 -13.30 4.29 26.65
N ARG A 34 -12.61 4.55 25.53
CA ARG A 34 -11.79 3.54 24.85
C ARG A 34 -10.33 3.63 25.29
N SER A 35 -10.04 3.20 26.51
CA SER A 35 -8.66 2.97 26.96
C SER A 35 -8.09 1.70 26.32
N PRO A 36 -6.97 1.76 25.57
CA PRO A 36 -6.25 0.55 25.17
C PRO A 36 -5.43 0.02 26.36
N SER A 37 -5.69 -1.21 26.78
CA SER A 37 -4.84 -1.92 27.73
C SER A 37 -3.55 -2.38 27.02
N LEU A 38 -2.42 -1.79 27.40
CA LEU A 38 -1.09 -2.26 27.03
C LEU A 38 -0.79 -3.56 27.78
N SER A 39 -0.76 -4.70 27.09
CA SER A 39 -0.15 -5.93 27.58
C SER A 39 1.26 -6.06 27.00
N TYR A 40 2.23 -5.52 27.74
CA TYR A 40 3.64 -5.79 27.48
C TYR A 40 3.96 -7.22 27.96
N ARG A 41 4.30 -8.10 27.01
CA ARG A 41 4.80 -9.45 27.30
C ARG A 41 6.31 -9.45 27.13
N THR A 42 7.05 -9.39 28.23
CA THR A 42 8.47 -9.71 28.28
C THR A 42 8.65 -11.21 28.08
N ASN A 43 9.32 -11.62 27.03
CA ASN A 43 10.03 -12.90 27.02
C ASN A 43 11.51 -12.61 26.85
N SER A 44 12.21 -12.67 27.98
CA SER A 44 13.65 -12.73 28.08
C SER A 44 14.05 -14.21 28.07
N SER A 45 14.79 -14.63 27.06
CA SER A 45 15.55 -15.88 27.11
C SER A 45 16.79 -15.72 26.25
N ASN A 46 17.92 -15.68 26.95
CA ASN A 46 19.29 -15.60 26.47
C ASN A 46 19.58 -16.50 25.27
N GLN A 47 20.37 -15.99 24.32
CA GLN A 47 21.50 -16.76 23.83
C GLN A 47 22.64 -15.85 23.37
N SER A 48 23.79 -16.18 23.93
CA SER A 48 25.11 -15.58 23.77
C SER A 48 25.81 -16.20 22.57
N SER A 49 26.37 -15.38 21.69
CA SER A 49 27.67 -15.65 21.08
C SER A 49 28.22 -14.40 20.41
N THR A 50 29.37 -14.01 20.95
CA THR A 50 30.48 -13.23 20.42
C THR A 50 30.62 -13.23 18.89
N GLU A 51 31.02 -12.06 18.36
CA GLU A 51 32.26 -11.86 17.59
C GLU A 51 32.09 -10.98 16.34
N SER A 52 33.08 -10.12 16.17
CA SER A 52 33.10 -8.85 15.47
C SER A 52 33.55 -8.93 14.00
N SER A 53 32.81 -8.25 13.11
CA SER A 53 33.26 -7.50 11.89
C SER A 53 34.08 -8.25 10.80
N PRO A 54 34.15 -7.78 9.53
CA PRO A 54 33.79 -6.45 9.04
C PRO A 54 32.83 -6.42 7.84
N ILE A 55 32.26 -5.22 7.68
CA ILE A 55 31.57 -4.72 6.49
C ILE A 55 32.51 -4.87 5.29
N THR A 56 32.14 -5.72 4.33
CA THR A 56 32.77 -5.73 3.01
C THR A 56 31.76 -5.25 2.01
N ASN A 57 32.12 -4.15 1.34
CA ASN A 57 31.42 -3.54 0.21
C ASN A 57 30.89 -4.60 -0.74
N VAL A 58 29.57 -4.74 -0.83
CA VAL A 58 28.94 -5.47 -1.94
C VAL A 58 28.80 -4.47 -3.07
N THR A 59 29.77 -4.57 -3.98
CA THR A 59 29.81 -3.95 -5.29
C THR A 59 28.49 -4.20 -6.01
N THR A 60 28.04 -3.18 -6.73
CA THR A 60 26.85 -3.12 -7.57
C THR A 60 26.93 -4.13 -8.72
N ASP A 61 26.74 -5.42 -8.43
CA ASP A 61 26.51 -6.43 -9.46
C ASP A 61 25.00 -6.59 -9.69
N GLU A 62 24.65 -6.31 -10.93
CA GLU A 62 23.34 -6.31 -11.58
C GLU A 62 22.58 -7.62 -11.35
N VAL A 63 21.81 -7.69 -10.27
CA VAL A 63 20.81 -8.76 -10.07
C VAL A 63 19.71 -8.53 -11.10
N GLN A 64 19.73 -9.31 -12.17
CA GLN A 64 18.70 -9.35 -13.20
C GLN A 64 17.33 -9.63 -12.57
N VAL A 65 16.51 -8.59 -12.46
CA VAL A 65 15.25 -8.57 -11.72
C VAL A 65 14.09 -9.09 -12.59
N GLN A 66 14.16 -10.38 -12.94
CA GLN A 66 13.03 -11.07 -13.56
C GLN A 66 12.15 -11.68 -12.45
N SER A 67 10.82 -11.54 -12.56
CA SER A 67 9.94 -12.23 -11.61
C SER A 67 10.19 -13.74 -11.71
N LYS A 68 10.16 -14.42 -10.56
CA LYS A 68 10.30 -15.87 -10.50
C LYS A 68 9.16 -16.60 -11.22
N TYR A 69 8.02 -15.95 -11.42
CA TYR A 69 6.78 -16.62 -11.82
C TYR A 69 6.39 -16.40 -13.26
N ASP A 70 6.77 -15.26 -13.85
CA ASP A 70 6.31 -14.91 -15.18
C ASP A 70 7.28 -13.93 -15.84
N ARG A 71 7.70 -14.27 -17.06
CA ARG A 71 8.59 -13.43 -17.88
C ARG A 71 7.86 -12.26 -18.54
N SER A 72 6.53 -12.24 -18.51
CA SER A 72 5.69 -11.12 -18.99
C SER A 72 5.48 -10.03 -17.93
N LEU A 73 6.24 -10.09 -16.83
CA LEU A 73 6.23 -9.10 -15.77
C LEU A 73 7.45 -8.21 -15.85
N ALA A 74 7.23 -6.91 -16.06
CA ALA A 74 8.26 -5.89 -16.00
C ALA A 74 8.49 -5.43 -14.56
N HIS A 75 9.73 -5.51 -14.09
CA HIS A 75 10.13 -4.96 -12.81
C HIS A 75 10.17 -3.43 -12.87
N TYR A 76 9.48 -2.76 -11.97
CA TYR A 76 9.43 -1.29 -11.95
C TYR A 76 9.95 -0.67 -10.65
N ALA A 77 9.98 -1.42 -9.54
CA ALA A 77 10.50 -0.87 -8.29
C ALA A 77 11.06 -1.91 -7.31
N THR A 78 12.10 -1.52 -6.58
CA THR A 78 12.58 -2.20 -5.38
C THR A 78 12.33 -1.31 -4.16
N VAL A 79 11.75 -1.88 -3.10
CA VAL A 79 11.42 -1.17 -1.86
C VAL A 79 12.09 -1.86 -0.68
N PRO A 80 13.34 -1.50 -0.33
CA PRO A 80 13.99 -1.96 0.90
C PRO A 80 13.24 -1.43 2.13
N ARG A 81 13.24 -2.21 3.21
CA ARG A 81 12.53 -1.89 4.46
C ARG A 81 13.48 -1.92 5.66
N ASN A 82 13.10 -1.22 6.73
CA ASN A 82 13.90 -1.14 7.95
C ASN A 82 14.01 -2.46 8.73
N ASP A 83 13.15 -3.43 8.46
CA ASP A 83 13.16 -4.76 9.09
C ASP A 83 14.03 -5.77 8.33
N GLY A 84 14.83 -5.31 7.37
CA GLY A 84 15.72 -6.14 6.55
C GLY A 84 15.03 -6.82 5.38
N LEU A 85 13.71 -6.69 5.26
CA LEU A 85 12.98 -7.17 4.08
C LEU A 85 13.17 -6.21 2.91
N PHE A 86 13.01 -6.71 1.69
CA PHE A 86 12.78 -5.86 0.53
C PHE A 86 11.63 -6.39 -0.31
N ARG A 87 10.99 -5.49 -1.05
CA ARG A 87 9.91 -5.83 -1.97
C ARG A 87 10.29 -5.49 -3.38
N GLN A 88 10.09 -6.44 -4.28
CA GLN A 88 10.20 -6.18 -5.72
C GLN A 88 8.79 -6.07 -6.29
N MET A 89 8.58 -5.04 -7.09
CA MET A 89 7.28 -4.67 -7.64
C MET A 89 7.30 -4.84 -9.15
N PHE A 90 6.32 -5.55 -9.67
CA PHE A 90 6.21 -5.84 -11.09
C PHE A 90 4.83 -5.47 -11.64
N VAL A 91 4.77 -5.18 -12.94
CA VAL A 91 3.54 -4.95 -13.70
C VAL A 91 3.54 -5.86 -14.94
N ASN A 92 2.36 -6.31 -15.39
CA ASN A 92 2.28 -7.04 -16.66
C ASN A 92 2.61 -6.12 -17.85
N GLU A 93 3.45 -6.61 -18.77
CA GLU A 93 3.94 -5.84 -19.91
C GLU A 93 2.82 -5.36 -20.85
N GLU A 94 1.77 -6.17 -20.99
CA GLU A 94 0.64 -5.92 -21.89
C GLU A 94 -0.01 -4.54 -21.65
N VAL A 95 -0.08 -4.08 -20.40
CA VAL A 95 -0.75 -2.81 -20.07
C VAL A 95 0.16 -1.60 -20.14
N ILE A 96 1.48 -1.78 -20.25
CA ILE A 96 2.46 -0.69 -20.14
C ILE A 96 2.18 0.43 -21.15
N ALA A 97 1.92 0.09 -22.40
CA ALA A 97 1.64 1.08 -23.45
C ALA A 97 0.34 1.87 -23.23
N SER A 98 -0.56 1.37 -22.37
CA SER A 98 -1.84 2.00 -22.04
C SER A 98 -1.79 2.84 -20.76
N ILE A 99 -0.73 2.72 -19.95
CA ILE A 99 -0.57 3.51 -18.73
C ILE A 99 -0.21 4.94 -19.11
N GLN A 100 -1.01 5.89 -18.62
CA GLN A 100 -0.77 7.32 -18.79
C GLN A 100 -0.52 7.97 -17.42
N PRO A 101 0.56 8.75 -17.26
CA PRO A 101 0.85 9.45 -16.02
C PRO A 101 -0.33 10.28 -15.51
N GLY A 102 -0.62 10.16 -14.21
CA GLY A 102 -1.71 10.90 -13.56
C GLY A 102 -3.12 10.41 -13.93
N LYS A 103 -3.28 9.42 -14.81
CA LYS A 103 -4.57 8.77 -15.09
C LYS A 103 -4.74 7.51 -14.22
N PRO A 104 -5.97 7.07 -13.92
CA PRO A 104 -6.19 5.76 -13.31
C PRO A 104 -5.50 4.66 -14.12
N LEU A 105 -5.02 3.62 -13.45
CA LEU A 105 -4.45 2.45 -14.12
C LEU A 105 -5.55 1.77 -14.94
N PRO A 106 -5.24 1.28 -16.16
CA PRO A 106 -6.24 0.65 -17.01
C PRO A 106 -6.73 -0.68 -16.42
N ASP A 107 -7.93 -1.10 -16.80
CA ASP A 107 -8.37 -2.47 -16.53
C ASP A 107 -7.41 -3.48 -17.17
N GLY A 108 -7.26 -4.64 -16.54
CA GLY A 108 -6.24 -5.62 -16.89
C GLY A 108 -4.88 -5.38 -16.22
N THR A 109 -4.67 -4.23 -15.56
CA THR A 109 -3.44 -3.99 -14.81
C THR A 109 -3.27 -5.03 -13.71
N LEU A 110 -2.17 -5.79 -13.78
CA LEU A 110 -1.73 -6.77 -12.79
C LEU A 110 -0.46 -6.22 -12.13
N ILE A 111 -0.49 -6.07 -10.81
CA ILE A 111 0.70 -5.74 -10.01
C ILE A 111 1.05 -6.94 -9.14
N VAL A 112 2.32 -7.35 -9.21
CA VAL A 112 2.89 -8.41 -8.38
C VAL A 112 3.90 -7.80 -7.43
N MET A 113 3.81 -8.17 -6.16
CA MET A 113 4.74 -7.77 -5.10
C MET A 113 5.36 -9.02 -4.49
N GLU A 114 6.63 -9.22 -4.77
CA GLU A 114 7.44 -10.27 -4.15
C GLU A 114 8.07 -9.72 -2.86
N THR A 115 7.86 -10.38 -1.73
CA THR A 115 8.51 -10.00 -0.45
C THR A 115 9.67 -10.94 -0.18
N TRP A 116 10.88 -10.41 -0.02
CA TRP A 116 12.11 -11.17 0.17
C TRP A 116 12.71 -10.94 1.56
N TYR A 117 13.16 -12.03 2.20
CA TYR A 117 13.89 -12.00 3.47
C TYR A 117 15.42 -11.90 3.27
N SER A 118 15.90 -12.39 2.12
CA SER A 118 17.27 -12.25 1.59
C SER A 118 17.19 -12.39 0.06
N PRO A 119 18.26 -12.14 -0.72
CA PRO A 119 18.24 -12.32 -2.17
C PRO A 119 17.86 -13.74 -2.65
N GLU A 120 18.01 -14.75 -1.80
CA GLU A 120 17.73 -16.16 -2.09
C GLU A 120 16.47 -16.68 -1.38
N ASN A 121 15.92 -15.90 -0.44
CA ASN A 121 14.81 -16.32 0.41
C ASN A 121 13.55 -15.50 0.10
N LEU A 122 12.79 -15.97 -0.88
CA LEU A 122 11.50 -15.41 -1.24
C LEU A 122 10.42 -15.84 -0.24
N GLY A 123 9.69 -14.86 0.28
CA GLY A 123 8.52 -15.03 1.12
C GLY A 123 7.21 -14.98 0.32
N THR A 124 6.15 -14.49 0.96
CA THR A 124 4.83 -14.40 0.33
C THR A 124 4.83 -13.45 -0.86
N VAL A 125 4.17 -13.88 -1.94
CA VAL A 125 3.90 -13.07 -3.12
C VAL A 125 2.47 -12.56 -3.03
N PHE A 126 2.28 -11.26 -3.22
CA PHE A 126 0.98 -10.63 -3.28
C PHE A 126 0.70 -10.20 -4.70
N VAL A 127 -0.54 -10.38 -5.13
CA VAL A 127 -0.99 -10.05 -6.48
C VAL A 127 -2.22 -9.17 -6.36
N LYS A 128 -2.29 -8.10 -7.14
CA LYS A 128 -3.52 -7.33 -7.32
C LYS A 128 -3.79 -7.12 -8.80
N GLN A 129 -5.05 -7.23 -9.20
CA GLN A 129 -5.47 -7.02 -10.59
C GLN A 129 -6.67 -6.10 -10.63
N LYS A 130 -6.68 -5.17 -11.59
CA LYS A 130 -7.82 -4.32 -11.86
C LYS A 130 -8.71 -4.97 -12.90
N GLN A 131 -9.98 -5.16 -12.56
CA GLN A 131 -10.98 -5.74 -13.46
C GLN A 131 -12.29 -4.98 -13.28
N ASN A 132 -12.85 -4.49 -14.38
CA ASN A 132 -14.09 -3.71 -14.40
C ASN A 132 -14.04 -2.49 -13.47
N GLY A 133 -12.90 -1.80 -13.43
CA GLY A 133 -12.65 -0.65 -12.57
C GLY A 133 -12.33 -0.99 -11.11
N GLU A 134 -12.42 -2.26 -10.69
CA GLU A 134 -12.24 -2.66 -9.29
C GLU A 134 -10.94 -3.46 -9.07
N TRP A 135 -10.31 -3.24 -7.91
CA TRP A 135 -9.14 -4.01 -7.50
C TRP A 135 -9.53 -5.31 -6.81
N GLN A 136 -9.03 -6.40 -7.37
CA GLN A 136 -9.04 -7.72 -6.77
C GLN A 136 -7.65 -8.06 -6.25
N TYR A 137 -7.59 -8.96 -5.27
CA TYR A 137 -6.38 -9.30 -4.54
C TYR A 137 -6.23 -10.82 -4.42
N GLY A 138 -4.98 -11.27 -4.42
CA GLY A 138 -4.56 -12.64 -4.20
C GLY A 138 -3.20 -12.67 -3.52
N SER A 139 -2.83 -13.83 -3.00
CA SER A 139 -1.50 -14.07 -2.48
C SER A 139 -1.19 -15.55 -2.48
N PHE A 140 0.08 -15.89 -2.58
CA PHE A 140 0.54 -17.26 -2.52
C PHE A 140 1.94 -17.35 -1.93
N SER A 141 2.32 -18.56 -1.50
CA SER A 141 3.68 -18.85 -1.06
C SER A 141 4.48 -19.46 -2.23
N PRO A 142 5.81 -19.28 -2.29
CA PRO A 142 6.60 -19.75 -3.43
C PRO A 142 6.58 -21.26 -3.66
N ASP A 143 6.35 -22.04 -2.60
CA ASP A 143 6.21 -23.50 -2.62
C ASP A 143 4.86 -23.96 -3.19
N ARG A 144 3.85 -23.07 -3.19
CA ARG A 144 2.51 -23.34 -3.69
C ARG A 144 2.01 -22.12 -4.48
N PRO A 145 2.42 -21.98 -5.76
CA PRO A 145 2.11 -20.82 -6.58
C PRO A 145 0.67 -20.86 -7.12
N ASN A 146 -0.30 -20.99 -6.22
CA ASN A 146 -1.72 -20.96 -6.54
C ASN A 146 -2.41 -19.84 -5.77
N TYR A 147 -3.15 -19.00 -6.49
CA TYR A 147 -3.95 -17.94 -5.89
C TYR A 147 -5.28 -17.82 -6.64
N GLN A 148 -6.25 -17.22 -5.99
CA GLN A 148 -7.51 -16.83 -6.60
C GLN A 148 -7.64 -15.32 -6.45
N MET A 149 -7.89 -14.65 -7.57
CA MET A 149 -8.22 -13.23 -7.55
C MET A 149 -9.65 -13.07 -7.06
N ARG A 150 -9.81 -12.19 -6.07
CA ARG A 150 -11.13 -11.81 -5.56
C ARG A 150 -11.06 -10.46 -4.89
N PHE A 151 -12.19 -9.79 -4.82
CA PHE A 151 -12.31 -8.66 -3.91
C PHE A 151 -12.10 -9.13 -2.46
N SER A 152 -11.36 -8.35 -1.68
CA SER A 152 -11.09 -8.65 -0.28
C SER A 152 -11.15 -7.37 0.54
N ASN A 153 -12.10 -7.29 1.49
CA ASN A 153 -12.24 -6.15 2.39
C ASN A 153 -10.96 -5.86 3.20
N SER A 154 -10.21 -6.90 3.59
CA SER A 154 -8.98 -6.73 4.39
C SER A 154 -7.83 -6.10 3.60
N CYS A 155 -7.77 -6.34 2.28
CA CYS A 155 -6.80 -5.72 1.40
C CYS A 155 -7.29 -4.33 1.00
N HIS A 156 -8.56 -4.24 0.60
CA HIS A 156 -9.18 -2.99 0.16
C HIS A 156 -9.14 -1.91 1.24
N SER A 157 -9.44 -2.22 2.50
CA SER A 157 -9.45 -1.20 3.58
C SER A 157 -8.10 -0.52 3.82
N CYS A 158 -6.99 -1.22 3.56
CA CYS A 158 -5.65 -0.65 3.65
C CYS A 158 -5.25 0.15 2.40
N HIS A 159 -5.83 -0.16 1.23
CA HIS A 159 -5.49 0.47 -0.04
C HIS A 159 -6.42 1.64 -0.42
N ALA A 160 -7.69 1.59 0.01
CA ALA A 160 -8.71 2.60 -0.25
C ALA A 160 -8.38 4.02 0.23
N PRO A 161 -7.61 4.24 1.32
CA PRO A 161 -7.21 5.57 1.75
C PRO A 161 -6.27 6.32 0.78
N PHE A 162 -5.82 5.67 -0.30
CA PHE A 162 -4.90 6.23 -1.29
C PHE A 162 -5.53 6.34 -2.69
N PRO A 163 -6.67 7.07 -2.85
CA PRO A 163 -7.36 7.18 -4.14
C PRO A 163 -6.54 7.95 -5.19
N GLU A 164 -5.65 8.85 -4.78
CA GLU A 164 -4.77 9.63 -5.64
C GLU A 164 -3.78 8.75 -6.42
N THR A 165 -3.40 7.62 -5.84
CA THR A 165 -2.56 6.61 -6.49
C THR A 165 -3.37 5.44 -7.07
N ASP A 166 -4.68 5.61 -7.28
CA ASP A 166 -5.59 4.55 -7.73
C ASP A 166 -5.45 3.27 -6.88
N SER A 167 -5.46 3.44 -5.55
CA SER A 167 -5.27 2.36 -4.56
C SER A 167 -3.97 1.58 -4.75
N THR A 168 -2.96 2.17 -5.40
CA THR A 168 -1.67 1.54 -5.73
C THR A 168 -0.55 2.45 -5.25
N LEU A 169 -0.16 2.32 -3.98
CA LEU A 169 0.78 3.26 -3.35
C LEU A 169 2.10 3.48 -4.11
N THR A 170 2.60 2.44 -4.79
CA THR A 170 3.82 2.48 -5.61
C THR A 170 3.61 3.02 -7.02
N LYS A 171 2.41 3.51 -7.36
CA LYS A 171 2.09 4.04 -8.69
C LYS A 171 3.04 5.18 -9.13
N PRO A 172 3.47 6.13 -8.26
CA PRO A 172 4.44 7.14 -8.70
C PRO A 172 5.78 6.52 -9.14
N LEU A 173 6.24 5.45 -8.48
CA LEU A 173 7.42 4.70 -8.91
C LEU A 173 7.19 3.98 -10.25
N LEU A 174 6.01 3.41 -10.47
CA LEU A 174 5.65 2.80 -11.74
C LEU A 174 5.67 3.84 -12.88
N GLU A 175 5.00 4.98 -12.70
CA GLU A 175 4.99 6.05 -13.70
C GLU A 175 6.40 6.56 -14.02
N ALA A 176 7.24 6.74 -13.00
CA ALA A 176 8.64 7.13 -13.18
C ALA A 176 9.49 6.06 -13.87
N ALA A 177 9.26 4.77 -13.56
CA ALA A 177 9.93 3.67 -14.25
C ALA A 177 9.58 3.66 -15.74
N LEU A 178 8.32 3.90 -16.09
CA LEU A 178 7.89 3.96 -17.49
C LEU A 178 8.47 5.17 -18.22
N GLN A 179 8.62 6.30 -17.54
CA GLN A 179 9.20 7.51 -18.11
C GLN A 179 10.72 7.38 -18.33
N THR A 180 11.44 6.86 -17.34
CA THR A 180 12.91 6.78 -17.36
C THR A 180 13.44 5.50 -17.98
N ARG A 181 12.59 4.46 -18.10
CA ARG A 181 12.95 3.08 -18.43
C ARG A 181 13.97 2.49 -17.46
N GLN A 182 13.91 2.91 -16.20
CA GLN A 182 14.77 2.44 -15.13
C GLN A 182 13.93 1.92 -13.97
N VAL A 183 14.42 0.87 -13.32
CA VAL A 183 13.85 0.39 -12.05
C VAL A 183 14.02 1.47 -11.00
N GLN A 184 12.94 1.82 -10.31
CA GLN A 184 12.97 2.81 -9.24
C GLN A 184 13.31 2.16 -7.89
N THR A 185 13.87 2.93 -6.96
CA THR A 185 14.11 2.47 -5.59
C THR A 185 13.51 3.44 -4.58
N ALA A 186 12.88 2.90 -3.54
CA ALA A 186 12.27 3.69 -2.47
C ALA A 186 12.51 3.02 -1.11
N TYR A 187 13.11 3.73 -0.16
CA TYR A 187 13.32 3.18 1.18
C TYR A 187 12.07 3.32 2.06
N CYS A 188 11.69 2.25 2.76
CA CYS A 188 10.57 2.25 3.69
C CYS A 188 11.04 2.13 5.14
N ASP A 189 10.71 3.12 5.96
CA ASP A 189 11.03 3.17 7.38
C ASP A 189 10.05 2.37 8.27
N ARG A 190 9.11 1.64 7.68
CA ARG A 190 8.10 0.86 8.39
C ARG A 190 8.30 -0.64 8.19
N ALA A 191 8.01 -1.42 9.22
CA ALA A 191 8.11 -2.87 9.19
C ALA A 191 6.84 -3.55 8.65
N GLY A 192 6.97 -4.82 8.26
CA GLY A 192 5.85 -5.70 7.94
C GLY A 192 4.97 -5.22 6.79
N ARG A 193 3.63 -5.28 6.96
CA ARG A 193 2.66 -4.87 5.93
C ARG A 193 2.24 -3.40 6.00
N THR A 194 2.79 -2.64 6.95
CA THR A 194 2.45 -1.23 7.10
C THR A 194 2.89 -0.48 5.84
N PRO A 195 1.99 0.27 5.18
CA PRO A 195 2.36 1.10 4.04
C PRO A 195 3.38 2.16 4.45
N CYS A 196 4.32 2.47 3.55
CA CYS A 196 5.29 3.53 3.79
C CYS A 196 4.59 4.89 3.83
N ALA A 197 5.28 5.92 4.30
CA ALA A 197 4.81 7.28 4.13
C ALA A 197 4.68 7.58 2.61
N PRO A 198 3.65 8.29 2.13
CA PRO A 198 3.48 8.57 0.69
C PRO A 198 4.71 9.21 0.04
N GLU A 199 5.43 10.03 0.79
CA GLU A 199 6.64 10.73 0.35
C GLU A 199 7.76 9.76 -0.01
N ALA A 200 7.81 8.59 0.61
CA ALA A 200 8.79 7.55 0.30
C ALA A 200 8.63 6.99 -1.11
N TYR A 201 7.45 7.14 -1.74
CA TYR A 201 7.20 6.66 -3.10
C TYR A 201 7.43 7.73 -4.17
N ILE A 202 7.80 8.95 -3.79
CA ILE A 202 8.12 10.01 -4.74
C ILE A 202 9.54 9.73 -5.27
N PRO A 203 9.73 9.54 -6.58
CA PRO A 203 11.06 9.35 -7.16
C PRO A 203 11.93 10.58 -6.95
N ASP A 204 13.22 10.40 -6.70
CA ASP A 204 14.19 11.50 -6.62
C ASP A 204 14.33 12.18 -7.98
N THR A 205 13.70 13.34 -8.10
CA THR A 205 13.67 14.15 -9.34
C THR A 205 15.03 14.70 -9.76
N ASP A 206 16.03 14.66 -8.88
CA ASP A 206 17.40 15.13 -9.18
C ASP A 206 18.13 14.26 -10.21
N THR A 207 17.71 13.01 -10.42
CA THR A 207 18.35 12.15 -11.44
C THR A 207 17.75 12.36 -12.84
N ALA A 208 16.52 12.87 -12.94
CA ALA A 208 15.83 13.07 -14.23
C ALA A 208 16.26 14.34 -14.97
N MET A 209 16.79 15.35 -14.25
CA MET A 209 17.22 16.62 -14.86
C MET A 209 18.68 16.63 -15.34
N VAL A 210 19.48 15.61 -14.99
CA VAL A 210 20.90 15.54 -15.40
C VAL A 210 21.08 15.03 -16.84
N PHE A 211 20.05 14.44 -17.46
CA PHE A 211 20.12 13.88 -18.81
C PHE A 211 19.48 14.74 -19.91
N LEU A 212 19.14 16.00 -19.64
CA LEU A 212 18.58 16.94 -20.61
C LEU A 212 19.46 18.17 -20.88
N ASN A 213 20.79 18.06 -20.69
CA ASN A 213 21.73 19.14 -21.02
C ASN A 213 22.89 18.64 -21.89
#